data_AF-A0A8B6DJF0-F1
#
_entry.id   AF-A0A8B6DJF0-F1
#
_cell.length_a   1.000
_cell.length_b   1.000
_cell.length_c   1.000
_cell.angle_alpha   90.00
_cell.angle_beta   90.00
_cell.angle_gamma   90.00
#
_symmetry.space_group_name_H-M   'P 1'
#
loop_
_entity.id
_entity.type
_entity.pdbx_description
1 polymer ?
#
loop_
_entity_poly.entity_id
_entity_poly.type
_entity_poly.pdbx_seq_one_letter_code
_entity_poly.pdbx_strand_id
1 'polypeptide(L)'
;MNWNISAFILIVATFTAHYSQAWVYFVHIYVSPCGSDRYTGFSERYPLKTIPRALGHINSADNRDKNIVIELMCGTCGDTCYFDLKSTLVITNTGKRTLTIRAYKADNVRITGGARIPWYAFKPVTDSVNLQDVAKPNVLQVYLPDVGITDLGEISTFGYYFRRTSFFEMFENDIPGRLARYPNEGYINIDTPGGDGKSFTYVSDRPKTWKNETDIWAHGFWYWGWADRSYKVTELDAVKKSVVVSDKVMYGIRKGYYNHANPTDGGYHKQGGHFRFINVLYELDSPGEFFVDRINQILYVWPYKNSKYVFGDVIQTSIINTCIKISDYSANILLKGFTVEACRKHGIEAKRVENVVFSELKIQNLGSYGIVADGKQIKIDRCEIKNTDGGIDISGGIRKTLTPSGHVISNNVISKFGRVGYVGSDGVNLRGVGIHIHHNTFDTGSYTGIHWAGNDHTFEYNHLFKMCTTASDCGAFMAGREWTWNDVHCNIGGGRDTLVRSNIFYNASKYSMQFDSRGKFGGGHTRRTLLVLLK
;
A
#
# COMPACT_ATOMS: atom_id res chain seq x y z
N MET A 1 -44.68 -10.16 -90.57
CA MET A 1 -43.54 -10.81 -89.90
C MET A 1 -42.78 -9.74 -89.12
N ASN A 2 -42.30 -9.89 -87.89
CA ASN A 2 -42.67 -10.69 -86.74
C ASN A 2 -41.70 -10.20 -85.62
N TRP A 3 -42.20 -10.01 -84.37
CA TRP A 3 -41.49 -9.89 -83.08
C TRP A 3 -40.91 -8.55 -82.57
N ASN A 4 -41.62 -7.99 -81.58
CA ASN A 4 -41.20 -7.75 -80.18
C ASN A 4 -39.70 -7.77 -79.86
N ILE A 5 -39.17 -6.69 -79.26
CA ILE A 5 -38.28 -6.79 -78.08
C ILE A 5 -38.56 -5.65 -77.06
N SER A 6 -38.97 -6.13 -75.89
CA SER A 6 -39.16 -5.64 -74.53
C SER A 6 -38.39 -4.41 -74.01
N ALA A 7 -39.10 -3.71 -73.13
CA ALA A 7 -38.67 -2.65 -72.23
C ALA A 7 -37.59 -3.09 -71.23
N PHE A 8 -36.59 -2.22 -71.01
CA PHE A 8 -35.66 -2.28 -69.88
C PHE A 8 -36.03 -1.21 -68.87
N ILE A 9 -36.62 -1.62 -67.75
CA ILE A 9 -36.75 -0.80 -66.53
C ILE A 9 -35.48 -1.03 -65.72
N LEU A 10 -34.62 0.00 -65.65
CA LEU A 10 -33.42 0.01 -64.83
C LEU A 10 -33.81 0.39 -63.39
N ILE A 11 -33.92 -0.59 -62.49
CA ILE A 11 -34.02 -0.36 -61.05
C ILE A 11 -32.61 -0.01 -60.55
N VAL A 12 -32.33 1.29 -60.42
CA VAL A 12 -31.14 1.78 -59.73
C VAL A 12 -31.45 1.80 -58.23
N ALA A 13 -31.18 0.67 -57.55
CA ALA A 13 -31.09 0.62 -56.10
C ALA A 13 -29.69 1.09 -55.68
N THR A 14 -29.50 2.40 -55.52
CA THR A 14 -28.32 2.92 -54.84
C THR A 14 -28.43 2.60 -53.35
N PHE A 15 -27.63 1.63 -52.91
CA PHE A 15 -27.30 1.39 -51.52
C PHE A 15 -26.70 2.68 -50.91
N THR A 16 -27.53 3.48 -50.23
CA THR A 16 -27.02 4.47 -49.27
C THR A 16 -26.60 3.69 -48.03
N ALA A 17 -25.33 3.29 -47.98
CA ALA A 17 -24.69 2.85 -46.75
C ALA A 17 -24.78 4.00 -45.74
N HIS A 18 -25.76 3.93 -44.85
CA HIS A 18 -25.81 4.79 -43.67
C HIS A 18 -24.64 4.38 -42.78
N TYR A 19 -23.51 5.06 -42.94
CA TYR A 19 -22.54 5.17 -41.86
C TYR A 19 -23.20 5.97 -40.74
N SER A 20 -23.97 5.29 -39.89
CA SER A 20 -24.30 5.85 -38.58
C SER A 20 -23.00 5.85 -37.77
N GLN A 21 -22.28 6.97 -37.79
CA GLN A 21 -21.39 7.29 -36.68
C GLN A 21 -22.28 7.39 -35.45
N ALA A 22 -22.37 6.30 -34.69
CA ALA A 22 -22.98 6.32 -33.38
C ALA A 22 -22.13 7.26 -32.52
N TRP A 23 -22.58 8.50 -32.36
CA TRP A 23 -22.00 9.44 -31.42
C TRP A 23 -22.00 8.78 -30.05
N VAL A 24 -20.81 8.48 -29.52
CA VAL A 24 -20.67 7.97 -28.16
C VAL A 24 -20.97 9.15 -27.22
N TYR A 25 -22.21 9.26 -26.78
CA TYR A 25 -22.63 10.30 -25.85
C TYR A 25 -22.11 9.97 -24.44
N PHE A 26 -21.30 10.89 -23.90
CA PHE A 26 -20.86 10.86 -22.51
C PHE A 26 -21.72 11.80 -21.67
N VAL A 27 -22.18 11.32 -20.51
CA VAL A 27 -22.81 12.15 -19.48
C VAL A 27 -21.74 12.59 -18.49
N HIS A 28 -21.51 13.89 -18.40
CA HIS A 28 -20.58 14.47 -17.43
C HIS A 28 -21.30 14.86 -16.15
N ILE A 29 -20.77 14.43 -15.01
CA ILE A 29 -21.27 14.76 -13.67
C ILE A 29 -20.13 15.39 -12.88
N TYR A 30 -20.27 16.67 -12.54
CA TYR A 30 -19.28 17.46 -11.83
C TYR A 30 -19.47 17.36 -10.32
N VAL A 31 -18.37 17.17 -9.59
CA VAL A 31 -18.34 17.02 -8.14
C VAL A 31 -17.22 17.86 -7.55
N SER A 32 -17.53 18.68 -6.53
CA SER A 32 -16.57 19.52 -5.82
C SER A 32 -16.85 19.50 -4.32
N PRO A 33 -15.85 19.52 -3.42
CA PRO A 33 -16.10 19.61 -1.98
C PRO A 33 -16.83 20.89 -1.56
N CYS A 34 -16.76 21.95 -2.39
CA CYS A 34 -17.46 23.23 -2.21
C CYS A 34 -18.80 23.29 -2.97
N GLY A 35 -19.19 22.19 -3.62
CA GLY A 35 -20.48 22.04 -4.27
C GLY A 35 -21.64 21.79 -3.30
N SER A 36 -22.78 21.39 -3.86
CA SER A 36 -23.99 21.08 -3.09
C SER A 36 -24.70 19.87 -3.68
N ASP A 37 -25.05 18.89 -2.85
CA ASP A 37 -25.82 17.70 -3.26
C ASP A 37 -27.29 18.03 -3.58
N ARG A 38 -27.70 19.30 -3.41
CA ARG A 38 -28.98 19.83 -3.92
C ARG A 38 -28.93 20.16 -5.41
N TYR A 39 -27.74 20.29 -6.01
CA TYR A 39 -27.59 20.51 -7.44
C TYR A 39 -27.76 19.22 -8.24
N THR A 40 -27.90 19.33 -9.56
CA THR A 40 -27.98 18.17 -10.46
C THR A 40 -26.60 17.58 -10.79
N GLY A 41 -25.54 18.38 -10.69
CA GLY A 41 -24.19 17.98 -11.08
C GLY A 41 -23.91 17.98 -12.57
N PHE A 42 -24.88 18.32 -13.45
CA PHE A 42 -24.67 18.31 -14.91
C PHE A 42 -24.04 19.61 -15.46
N SER A 43 -23.59 20.50 -14.58
CA SER A 43 -22.93 21.76 -14.94
C SER A 43 -21.76 22.04 -14.00
N GLU A 44 -20.65 22.48 -14.55
CA GLU A 44 -19.45 22.93 -13.81
C GLU A 44 -19.78 24.03 -12.78
N ARG A 45 -20.78 24.87 -13.06
CA ARG A 45 -21.20 25.96 -12.17
C ARG A 45 -21.98 25.47 -10.95
N TYR A 46 -22.59 24.29 -11.05
CA TYR A 46 -23.44 23.70 -10.02
C TYR A 46 -23.03 22.24 -9.74
N PRO A 47 -21.79 22.01 -9.27
CA PRO A 47 -21.29 20.67 -9.02
C PRO A 47 -21.93 20.07 -7.77
N LEU A 48 -22.11 18.75 -7.77
CA LEU A 48 -22.47 17.99 -6.56
C LEU A 48 -21.40 18.16 -5.49
N LYS A 49 -21.76 17.94 -4.22
CA LYS A 49 -20.80 17.98 -3.12
C LYS A 49 -20.05 16.67 -2.97
N THR A 50 -20.73 15.54 -3.16
CA THR A 50 -20.19 14.23 -2.78
C THR A 50 -20.15 13.24 -3.94
N ILE A 51 -19.09 12.43 -3.96
CA ILE A 51 -18.93 11.35 -4.96
C ILE A 51 -20.06 10.30 -4.85
N PRO A 52 -20.50 9.87 -3.65
CA PRO A 52 -21.66 8.99 -3.53
C PRO A 52 -22.93 9.55 -4.19
N ARG A 53 -23.17 10.86 -4.10
CA ARG A 53 -24.31 11.47 -4.79
C ARG A 53 -24.19 11.36 -6.30
N ALA A 54 -23.01 11.61 -6.86
CA ALA A 54 -22.73 11.42 -8.29
C ALA A 54 -22.89 9.96 -8.74
N LEU A 55 -22.40 9.01 -7.93
CA LEU A 55 -22.61 7.58 -8.18
C LEU A 55 -24.09 7.19 -8.15
N GLY A 56 -24.92 7.87 -7.35
CA GLY A 56 -26.38 7.67 -7.36
C GLY A 56 -27.03 7.98 -8.71
N HIS A 57 -26.44 8.85 -9.54
CA HIS A 57 -26.96 9.20 -10.86
C HIS A 57 -26.65 8.15 -11.94
N ILE A 58 -25.75 7.20 -11.71
CA ILE A 58 -25.30 6.29 -12.77
C ILE A 58 -26.35 5.25 -13.17
N ASN A 59 -27.27 4.94 -12.24
CA ASN A 59 -28.34 3.97 -12.45
C ASN A 59 -29.70 4.63 -12.68
N SER A 60 -29.77 5.96 -12.85
CA SER A 60 -31.03 6.61 -13.19
C SER A 60 -31.52 6.14 -14.56
N ALA A 61 -32.83 6.16 -14.77
CA ALA A 61 -33.45 5.76 -16.03
C ALA A 61 -32.82 6.47 -17.24
N ASP A 62 -32.47 7.74 -17.08
CA ASP A 62 -31.90 8.58 -18.14
C ASP A 62 -30.43 8.26 -18.48
N ASN A 63 -29.72 7.55 -17.61
CA ASN A 63 -28.27 7.35 -17.71
C ASN A 63 -27.84 5.89 -17.79
N ARG A 64 -28.73 4.93 -17.53
CA ARG A 64 -28.37 3.51 -17.35
C ARG A 64 -27.60 2.90 -18.53
N ASP A 65 -27.86 3.38 -19.74
CA ASP A 65 -27.29 2.88 -21.01
C ASP A 65 -26.23 3.83 -21.61
N LYS A 66 -25.85 4.91 -20.90
CA LYS A 66 -24.89 5.92 -21.37
C LYS A 66 -23.52 5.73 -20.72
N ASN A 67 -22.47 6.11 -21.43
CA ASN A 67 -21.14 6.23 -20.82
C ASN A 67 -21.12 7.45 -19.88
N ILE A 68 -20.48 7.32 -18.73
CA ILE A 68 -20.52 8.33 -17.67
C ILE A 68 -19.11 8.76 -17.32
N VAL A 69 -18.94 10.06 -17.15
CA VAL A 69 -17.72 10.68 -16.64
C VAL A 69 -18.06 11.47 -15.38
N ILE A 70 -17.55 11.04 -14.24
CA ILE A 70 -17.58 11.79 -12.99
C ILE A 70 -16.30 12.65 -12.95
N GLU A 71 -16.48 13.96 -13.03
CA GLU A 71 -15.44 14.98 -13.04
C GLU A 71 -15.26 15.51 -11.62
N LEU A 72 -14.16 15.12 -10.97
CA LEU A 72 -13.79 15.59 -9.64
C LEU A 72 -13.03 16.91 -9.80
N MET A 73 -13.54 17.99 -9.22
CA MET A 73 -12.97 19.32 -9.37
C MET A 73 -12.83 20.04 -8.03
N CYS A 74 -11.86 20.94 -7.93
CA CYS A 74 -11.72 21.79 -6.77
C CYS A 74 -12.72 22.94 -6.79
N GLY A 75 -13.05 23.47 -7.96
CA GLY A 75 -13.99 24.58 -8.09
C GLY A 75 -13.50 25.80 -7.30
N THR A 76 -14.31 26.30 -6.37
CA THR A 76 -13.94 27.43 -5.52
C THR A 76 -13.14 27.05 -4.27
N CYS A 77 -12.78 25.78 -4.09
CA CYS A 77 -12.04 25.30 -2.92
C CYS A 77 -10.53 25.64 -2.94
N GLY A 78 -10.03 26.28 -3.99
CA GLY A 78 -8.60 26.56 -4.20
C GLY A 78 -7.88 25.46 -4.98
N ASP A 79 -6.55 25.51 -4.98
CA ASP A 79 -5.70 24.71 -5.87
C ASP A 79 -5.62 23.22 -5.50
N THR A 80 -5.93 22.87 -4.25
CA THR A 80 -5.97 21.49 -3.77
C THR A 80 -7.26 21.26 -2.99
N CYS A 81 -8.01 20.24 -3.39
CA CYS A 81 -9.30 19.93 -2.80
C CYS A 81 -9.34 18.50 -2.26
N TYR A 82 -9.94 18.38 -1.08
CA TYR A 82 -9.99 17.15 -0.31
C TYR A 82 -11.43 16.64 -0.24
N PHE A 83 -11.63 15.43 -0.74
CA PHE A 83 -12.83 14.65 -0.52
C PHE A 83 -12.62 13.76 0.71
N ASP A 84 -12.91 14.33 1.88
CA ASP A 84 -12.79 13.65 3.17
C ASP A 84 -13.86 12.54 3.28
N LEU A 85 -13.42 11.28 3.20
CA LEU A 85 -14.32 10.13 3.24
C LEU A 85 -14.90 9.94 4.65
N LYS A 86 -16.22 9.74 4.71
CA LYS A 86 -16.93 9.33 5.94
C LYS A 86 -17.02 7.81 6.09
N SER A 87 -16.84 7.09 4.98
CA SER A 87 -16.82 5.64 4.87
C SER A 87 -16.06 5.25 3.61
N THR A 88 -15.75 3.97 3.44
CA THR A 88 -15.23 3.45 2.16
C THR A 88 -16.13 3.87 1.00
N LEU A 89 -15.52 4.46 -0.03
CA LEU A 89 -16.20 4.82 -1.27
C LEU A 89 -16.43 3.56 -2.10
N VAL A 90 -17.69 3.15 -2.25
CA VAL A 90 -18.06 1.96 -3.01
C VAL A 90 -18.44 2.35 -4.44
N ILE A 91 -17.74 1.79 -5.42
CA ILE A 91 -18.00 1.99 -6.86
C ILE A 91 -18.54 0.68 -7.44
N THR A 92 -19.67 0.76 -8.13
CA THR A 92 -20.29 -0.40 -8.78
C THR A 92 -20.62 -0.06 -10.23
N ASN A 93 -20.18 -0.90 -11.17
CA ASN A 93 -20.58 -0.78 -12.56
C ASN A 93 -20.71 -2.17 -13.20
N THR A 94 -21.92 -2.73 -13.21
CA THR A 94 -22.18 -4.07 -13.75
C THR A 94 -22.73 -4.06 -15.18
N GLY A 95 -22.96 -2.86 -15.74
CA GLY A 95 -23.48 -2.69 -17.11
C GLY A 95 -22.38 -2.69 -18.18
N LYS A 96 -22.80 -2.70 -19.45
CA LYS A 96 -21.90 -2.55 -20.61
C LYS A 96 -21.32 -1.13 -20.78
N ARG A 97 -21.85 -0.15 -20.04
CA ARG A 97 -21.37 1.23 -20.07
C ARG A 97 -19.97 1.36 -19.48
N THR A 98 -19.24 2.36 -19.95
CA THR A 98 -17.98 2.79 -19.32
C THR A 98 -18.28 3.82 -18.23
N LEU A 99 -17.70 3.61 -17.05
CA LEU A 99 -17.67 4.59 -15.96
C LEU A 99 -16.26 5.13 -15.80
N THR A 100 -16.08 6.41 -16.09
CA THR A 100 -14.84 7.13 -15.82
C THR A 100 -15.03 8.01 -14.58
N ILE A 101 -14.11 7.93 -13.62
CA ILE A 101 -13.99 8.90 -12.54
C ILE A 101 -12.61 9.52 -12.67
N ARG A 102 -12.55 10.84 -12.85
CA ARG A 102 -11.28 11.52 -13.10
C ARG A 102 -11.19 12.87 -12.42
N ALA A 103 -9.97 13.32 -12.16
CA ALA A 103 -9.73 14.73 -11.90
C ALA A 103 -10.11 15.56 -13.13
N TYR A 104 -10.81 16.67 -12.89
CA TYR A 104 -11.21 17.62 -13.91
C TYR A 104 -10.00 18.49 -14.26
N LYS A 105 -9.65 18.52 -15.55
CA LYS A 105 -8.48 19.25 -16.07
C LYS A 105 -7.19 18.87 -15.31
N ALA A 106 -6.56 19.82 -14.63
CA ALA A 106 -5.30 19.63 -13.89
C ALA A 106 -5.49 19.88 -12.38
N ASP A 107 -6.72 19.80 -11.88
CA ASP A 107 -7.04 20.03 -10.47
C ASP A 107 -6.33 19.00 -9.57
N ASN A 108 -5.76 19.47 -8.46
CA ASN A 108 -5.14 18.59 -7.46
C ASN A 108 -6.22 18.01 -6.53
N VAL A 109 -6.85 16.94 -7.00
CA VAL A 109 -7.92 16.22 -6.28
C VAL A 109 -7.34 15.16 -5.35
N ARG A 110 -7.80 15.14 -4.10
CA ARG A 110 -7.38 14.17 -3.09
C ARG A 110 -8.59 13.50 -2.45
N ILE A 111 -8.72 12.19 -2.61
CA ILE A 111 -9.68 11.35 -1.89
C ILE A 111 -8.96 10.78 -0.67
N THR A 112 -9.33 11.24 0.52
CA THR A 112 -8.62 10.90 1.75
C THR A 112 -9.51 10.09 2.68
N GLY A 113 -9.00 8.97 3.17
CA GLY A 113 -9.57 8.24 4.29
C GLY A 113 -9.17 8.80 5.65
N GLY A 114 -8.42 9.90 5.67
CA GLY A 114 -7.95 10.53 6.88
C GLY A 114 -8.80 11.72 7.34
N ALA A 115 -8.43 12.23 8.50
CA ALA A 115 -8.95 13.48 9.06
C ALA A 115 -7.82 14.47 9.24
N ARG A 116 -8.01 15.70 8.77
CA ARG A 116 -7.05 16.80 8.95
C ARG A 116 -7.23 17.42 10.33
N ILE A 117 -6.12 17.63 11.03
CA ILE A 117 -6.08 18.31 12.33
C ILE A 117 -5.72 19.78 12.06
N PRO A 118 -6.58 20.74 12.43
CA PRO A 118 -6.26 22.15 12.24
C PRO A 118 -5.02 22.57 13.02
N TRP A 119 -4.11 23.31 12.38
CA TRP A 119 -2.84 23.73 12.99
C TRP A 119 -3.02 24.47 14.32
N TYR A 120 -4.12 25.23 14.48
CA TYR A 120 -4.42 26.00 15.70
C TYR A 120 -4.91 25.13 16.86
N ALA A 121 -5.22 23.86 16.64
CA ALA A 121 -5.60 22.92 17.69
C ALA A 121 -4.38 22.44 18.49
N PHE A 122 -3.18 22.52 17.92
CA PHE A 122 -1.94 22.14 18.57
C PHE A 122 -1.47 23.19 19.58
N LYS A 123 -1.10 22.73 20.77
CA LYS A 123 -0.57 23.55 21.86
C LYS A 123 0.76 22.97 22.33
N PRO A 124 1.71 23.78 22.84
CA PRO A 124 2.87 23.24 23.54
C PRO A 124 2.47 22.32 24.70
N VAL A 125 3.28 21.30 24.96
CA VAL A 125 3.11 20.45 26.14
C VAL A 125 3.34 21.22 27.45
N THR A 126 2.75 20.74 28.54
CA THR A 126 3.02 21.24 29.89
C THR A 126 4.22 20.55 30.50
N ASP A 127 4.86 21.17 31.51
CA ASP A 127 6.04 20.61 32.20
C ASP A 127 5.76 19.27 32.92
N SER A 128 4.49 18.97 33.17
CA SER A 128 4.04 17.73 33.82
C SER A 128 4.06 16.51 32.90
N VAL A 129 4.14 16.68 31.58
CA VAL A 129 4.23 15.56 30.64
C VAL A 129 5.60 14.91 30.78
N ASN A 130 5.63 13.58 30.97
CA ASN A 130 6.86 12.83 31.19
C ASN A 130 7.65 12.63 29.89
N LEU A 131 8.28 13.71 29.43
CA LEU A 131 9.17 13.77 28.26
C LEU A 131 10.60 14.08 28.70
N GLN A 132 11.56 13.72 27.85
CA GLN A 132 12.94 14.19 28.00
C GLN A 132 12.99 15.72 27.89
N ASP A 133 13.91 16.35 28.62
CA ASP A 133 13.99 17.83 28.65
C ASP A 133 14.30 18.43 27.27
N VAL A 134 15.04 17.70 26.42
CA VAL A 134 15.28 18.11 25.03
C VAL A 134 14.02 18.08 24.16
N ALA A 135 13.04 17.26 24.52
CA ALA A 135 11.79 17.09 23.76
C ALA A 135 10.73 18.12 24.14
N LYS A 136 10.61 18.47 25.42
CA LYS A 136 9.60 19.41 25.94
C LYS A 136 9.42 20.70 25.12
N PRO A 137 10.46 21.43 24.69
CA PRO A 137 10.27 22.67 23.92
C PRO A 137 9.82 22.46 22.47
N ASN A 138 9.85 21.22 21.96
CA ASN A 138 9.56 20.88 20.57
C ASN A 138 8.27 20.07 20.39
N VAL A 139 7.78 19.43 21.45
CA VAL A 139 6.57 18.60 21.38
C VAL A 139 5.31 19.45 21.51
N LEU A 140 4.37 19.22 20.61
CA LEU A 140 3.02 19.77 20.63
C LEU A 140 2.02 18.68 21.00
N GLN A 141 0.90 19.09 21.58
CA GLN A 141 -0.21 18.22 21.93
C GLN A 141 -1.54 18.73 21.38
N VAL A 142 -2.45 17.79 21.10
CA VAL A 142 -3.85 18.08 20.75
C VAL A 142 -4.76 17.05 21.40
N TYR A 143 -5.83 17.53 22.02
CA TYR A 143 -6.91 16.66 22.49
C TYR A 143 -7.79 16.29 21.29
N LEU A 144 -7.74 15.03 20.88
CA LEU A 144 -8.30 14.56 19.61
C LEU A 144 -9.84 14.72 19.52
N PRO A 145 -10.63 14.58 20.60
CA PRO A 145 -12.06 14.84 20.57
C PRO A 145 -12.44 16.28 20.22
N ASP A 146 -11.61 17.28 20.58
CA ASP A 146 -11.86 18.69 20.22
C ASP A 146 -11.86 18.93 18.70
N VAL A 147 -11.20 18.05 17.94
CA VAL A 147 -11.13 18.08 16.47
C VAL A 147 -11.97 16.96 15.83
N GLY A 148 -12.85 16.33 16.59
CA GLY A 148 -13.78 15.32 16.11
C GLY A 148 -13.16 13.95 15.82
N ILE A 149 -11.96 13.67 16.35
CA ILE A 149 -11.27 12.39 16.18
C ILE A 149 -11.41 11.58 17.47
N THR A 150 -12.18 10.49 17.41
CA THR A 150 -12.43 9.61 18.56
C THR A 150 -12.04 8.16 18.30
N ASP A 151 -12.02 7.73 17.04
CA ASP A 151 -11.50 6.43 16.62
C ASP A 151 -9.98 6.51 16.42
N LEU A 152 -9.22 5.97 17.38
CA LEU A 152 -7.76 5.94 17.34
C LEU A 152 -7.20 4.63 16.73
N GLY A 153 -8.09 3.75 16.27
CA GLY A 153 -7.75 2.37 15.94
C GLY A 153 -7.13 1.63 17.12
N GLU A 154 -6.49 0.51 16.84
CA GLU A 154 -5.77 -0.27 17.84
C GLU A 154 -4.40 -0.66 17.29
N ILE A 155 -3.38 -0.62 18.13
CA ILE A 155 -2.11 -1.27 17.79
C ILE A 155 -2.35 -2.76 17.88
N SER A 156 -2.16 -3.46 16.76
CA SER A 156 -2.24 -4.91 16.66
C SER A 156 -0.91 -5.45 16.15
N THR A 157 -0.69 -6.75 16.31
CA THR A 157 0.50 -7.43 15.77
C THR A 157 0.66 -7.15 14.27
N PHE A 158 1.87 -6.84 13.85
CA PHE A 158 2.26 -6.64 12.44
C PHE A 158 3.64 -7.26 12.16
N GLY A 159 4.05 -7.31 10.90
CA GLY A 159 5.27 -7.96 10.43
C GLY A 159 4.97 -9.20 9.58
N TYR A 160 5.89 -10.15 9.54
CA TYR A 160 5.89 -11.41 8.79
C TYR A 160 4.54 -11.86 8.20
N TYR A 161 4.36 -11.57 6.91
CA TYR A 161 3.19 -11.90 6.07
C TYR A 161 1.83 -11.52 6.69
N PHE A 162 1.81 -10.53 7.57
CA PHE A 162 0.61 -10.04 8.23
C PHE A 162 0.14 -8.74 7.56
N ARG A 163 -1.02 -8.80 6.90
CA ARG A 163 -1.67 -7.60 6.36
C ARG A 163 -2.37 -6.85 7.48
N ARG A 164 -1.72 -5.81 7.99
CA ARG A 164 -2.27 -5.02 9.09
C ARG A 164 -3.41 -4.11 8.65
N THR A 165 -4.36 -3.90 9.56
CA THR A 165 -5.06 -2.62 9.66
C THR A 165 -4.15 -1.72 10.48
N SER A 166 -3.74 -0.59 9.93
CA SER A 166 -2.94 0.36 10.68
C SER A 166 -3.69 0.89 11.88
N PHE A 167 -2.94 1.06 12.96
CA PHE A 167 -3.29 1.96 14.04
C PHE A 167 -3.31 3.43 13.55
N PHE A 168 -3.65 4.36 14.43
CA PHE A 168 -3.50 5.81 14.20
C PHE A 168 -2.13 6.14 13.59
N GLU A 169 -2.11 6.60 12.36
CA GLU A 169 -0.90 7.11 11.71
C GLU A 169 -1.06 8.60 11.47
N MET A 170 -0.03 9.35 11.81
CA MET A 170 0.06 10.77 11.52
C MET A 170 0.85 10.99 10.22
N PHE A 171 0.43 11.95 9.42
CA PHE A 171 1.17 12.43 8.26
C PHE A 171 1.26 13.95 8.32
N GLU A 172 2.47 14.49 8.25
CA GLU A 172 2.77 15.93 8.20
C GLU A 172 3.28 16.26 6.80
N ASN A 173 2.55 17.09 6.05
CA ASN A 173 2.92 17.50 4.69
C ASN A 173 3.28 16.31 3.77
N ASP A 174 2.41 15.29 3.76
CA ASP A 174 2.57 14.02 3.03
C ASP A 174 3.70 13.10 3.53
N ILE A 175 4.40 13.45 4.62
CA ILE A 175 5.45 12.64 5.23
C ILE A 175 4.86 11.86 6.41
N PRO A 176 4.92 10.52 6.41
CA PRO A 176 4.44 9.71 7.54
C PRO A 176 5.30 9.91 8.78
N GLY A 177 4.67 10.28 9.88
CA GLY A 177 5.30 10.26 11.20
C GLY A 177 5.62 8.83 11.66
N ARG A 178 6.45 8.76 12.69
CA ARG A 178 6.91 7.50 13.30
C ARG A 178 6.45 7.42 14.75
N LEU A 179 6.00 6.26 15.21
CA LEU A 179 5.78 6.08 16.64
C LEU A 179 7.09 6.30 17.40
N ALA A 180 7.02 7.03 18.51
CA ALA A 180 8.10 7.16 19.48
C ALA A 180 8.66 5.78 19.84
N ARG A 181 9.98 5.61 19.71
CA ARG A 181 10.62 4.28 19.76
C ARG A 181 12.03 4.33 20.31
N TYR A 182 12.47 3.20 20.88
CA TYR A 182 13.86 3.02 21.28
C TYR A 182 14.45 1.68 20.84
N PRO A 183 15.66 1.69 20.26
CA PRO A 183 16.40 2.87 19.83
C PRO A 183 15.72 3.55 18.63
N ASN A 184 16.05 4.82 18.42
CA ASN A 184 15.62 5.55 17.23
C ASN A 184 16.10 4.89 15.95
N GLU A 185 17.34 4.40 15.94
CA GLU A 185 17.95 3.67 14.83
C GLU A 185 18.57 2.36 15.33
N GLY A 186 18.52 1.31 14.51
CA GLY A 186 19.02 -0.02 14.88
C GLY A 186 18.09 -0.79 15.83
N TYR A 187 18.69 -1.65 16.66
CA TYR A 187 17.98 -2.61 17.51
C TYR A 187 18.75 -2.91 18.80
N ILE A 188 18.01 -3.30 19.83
CA ILE A 188 18.49 -3.90 21.08
C ILE A 188 18.72 -5.38 20.87
N ASN A 189 19.84 -5.89 21.38
CA ASN A 189 20.08 -7.34 21.42
C ASN A 189 19.37 -7.99 22.60
N ILE A 190 18.77 -9.14 22.34
CA ILE A 190 18.33 -10.09 23.36
C ILE A 190 19.58 -10.75 23.95
N ASP A 191 19.71 -10.75 25.28
CA ASP A 191 20.84 -11.37 25.96
C ASP A 191 20.57 -12.86 26.25
N THR A 192 19.52 -13.15 27.03
CA THR A 192 19.15 -14.52 27.43
C THR A 192 17.66 -14.79 27.17
N PRO A 193 17.31 -15.73 26.27
CA PRO A 193 15.93 -16.21 26.12
C PRO A 193 15.47 -16.97 27.37
N GLY A 194 14.22 -16.78 27.79
CA GLY A 194 13.65 -17.44 28.99
C GLY A 194 13.19 -18.89 28.79
N GLY A 195 13.24 -19.41 27.55
CA GLY A 195 12.90 -20.81 27.22
C GLY A 195 11.41 -21.11 27.05
N ASP A 196 10.52 -20.26 27.54
CA ASP A 196 9.05 -20.36 27.38
C ASP A 196 8.53 -19.83 26.02
N GLY A 197 9.40 -19.20 25.24
CA GLY A 197 9.11 -18.54 23.97
C GLY A 197 8.39 -17.19 24.09
N LYS A 198 8.34 -16.59 25.28
CA LYS A 198 7.70 -15.29 25.56
C LYS A 198 8.60 -14.33 26.33
N SER A 199 9.43 -14.85 27.24
CA SER A 199 10.27 -14.05 28.12
C SER A 199 11.72 -14.04 27.65
N PHE A 200 12.41 -12.93 27.94
CA PHE A 200 13.83 -12.77 27.64
C PHE A 200 14.45 -11.60 28.42
N THR A 201 15.77 -11.60 28.57
CA THR A 201 16.54 -10.43 29.01
C THR A 201 17.17 -9.68 27.83
N TYR A 202 17.51 -8.41 28.02
CA TYR A 202 18.01 -7.54 26.96
C TYR A 202 19.25 -6.72 27.35
N VAL A 203 20.00 -6.27 26.34
CA VAL A 203 21.24 -5.49 26.51
C VAL A 203 20.95 -3.99 26.35
N SER A 204 20.38 -3.36 27.39
CA SER A 204 20.19 -1.90 27.47
C SER A 204 19.93 -1.47 28.91
N ASP A 205 20.28 -0.24 29.29
CA ASP A 205 19.86 0.39 30.55
C ASP A 205 18.75 1.43 30.36
N ARG A 206 18.41 1.77 29.10
CA ARG A 206 17.47 2.83 28.78
C ARG A 206 16.10 2.70 29.46
N PRO A 207 15.47 1.50 29.51
CA PRO A 207 14.14 1.38 30.11
C PRO A 207 14.06 1.73 31.60
N LYS A 208 15.19 1.83 32.33
CA LYS A 208 15.22 2.31 33.72
C LYS A 208 14.75 3.75 33.88
N THR A 209 14.79 4.53 32.81
CA THR A 209 14.36 5.94 32.80
C THR A 209 12.86 6.11 32.57
N TRP A 210 12.19 5.07 32.09
CA TRP A 210 10.77 5.12 31.73
C TRP A 210 9.90 5.11 32.98
N LYS A 211 8.84 5.92 32.97
CA LYS A 211 7.89 6.01 34.07
C LYS A 211 6.47 5.98 33.51
N ASN A 212 5.65 5.08 34.05
CA ASN A 212 4.22 4.98 33.75
C ASN A 212 3.87 4.76 32.27
N GLU A 213 4.68 3.99 31.55
CA GLU A 213 4.39 3.57 30.17
C GLU A 213 3.38 2.41 30.17
N THR A 214 2.23 2.59 29.52
CA THR A 214 1.09 1.65 29.64
C THR A 214 0.76 0.85 28.37
N ASP A 215 1.36 1.17 27.22
CA ASP A 215 1.05 0.51 25.94
C ASP A 215 2.31 0.26 25.09
N ILE A 216 3.36 -0.28 25.72
CA ILE A 216 4.63 -0.60 25.05
C ILE A 216 4.47 -1.83 24.14
N TRP A 217 5.05 -1.75 22.95
CA TRP A 217 5.20 -2.88 22.04
C TRP A 217 6.68 -3.13 21.74
N ALA A 218 7.01 -4.37 21.41
CA ALA A 218 8.32 -4.78 20.93
C ALA A 218 8.23 -5.26 19.48
N HIS A 219 9.01 -4.69 18.56
CA HIS A 219 9.06 -5.09 17.14
C HIS A 219 10.49 -5.42 16.72
N GLY A 220 10.68 -6.55 16.05
CA GLY A 220 12.00 -6.95 15.60
C GLY A 220 12.04 -8.35 15.00
N PHE A 221 13.25 -8.86 14.86
CA PHE A 221 13.55 -10.20 14.36
C PHE A 221 13.94 -11.09 15.52
N TRP A 222 13.10 -12.06 15.84
CA TRP A 222 13.20 -12.81 17.09
C TRP A 222 14.11 -14.02 17.02
N TYR A 223 13.96 -14.80 15.95
CA TYR A 223 14.80 -15.95 15.65
C TYR A 223 15.42 -15.85 14.26
N TRP A 224 14.63 -15.42 13.27
CA TRP A 224 15.03 -15.35 11.87
C TRP A 224 14.95 -13.93 11.34
N GLY A 225 15.89 -13.59 10.47
CA GLY A 225 15.96 -12.26 9.83
C GLY A 225 14.96 -12.09 8.70
N TRP A 226 14.21 -13.15 8.40
CA TRP A 226 13.13 -13.21 7.44
C TRP A 226 11.77 -13.32 8.14
N ALA A 227 11.69 -13.11 9.45
CA ALA A 227 10.45 -13.16 10.20
C ALA A 227 10.37 -12.04 11.25
N ASP A 228 10.22 -10.79 10.79
CA ASP A 228 9.94 -9.68 11.71
C ASP A 228 8.54 -9.82 12.32
N ARG A 229 8.36 -9.44 13.58
CA ARG A 229 7.01 -9.39 14.16
C ARG A 229 6.94 -8.46 15.34
N SER A 230 5.79 -7.85 15.56
CA SER A 230 5.52 -7.06 16.77
C SER A 230 4.70 -7.85 17.79
N TYR A 231 5.00 -7.63 19.06
CA TYR A 231 4.28 -8.21 20.19
C TYR A 231 4.09 -7.15 21.27
N LYS A 232 2.94 -7.18 21.95
CA LYS A 232 2.69 -6.29 23.08
C LYS A 232 3.56 -6.72 24.26
N VAL A 233 4.17 -5.76 24.96
CA VAL A 233 4.90 -6.02 26.20
C VAL A 233 3.89 -6.09 27.34
N THR A 234 3.81 -7.23 28.01
CA THR A 234 2.89 -7.42 29.15
C THR A 234 3.60 -7.16 30.48
N GLU A 235 4.91 -7.42 30.54
CA GLU A 235 5.73 -7.15 31.71
C GLU A 235 7.09 -6.62 31.28
N LEU A 236 7.57 -5.59 31.97
CA LEU A 236 8.90 -5.00 31.79
C LEU A 236 9.51 -4.73 33.18
N ASP A 237 10.56 -5.48 33.52
CA ASP A 237 11.36 -5.24 34.72
C ASP A 237 12.67 -4.57 34.29
N ALA A 238 12.77 -3.26 34.49
CA ALA A 238 13.93 -2.47 34.09
C ALA A 238 15.17 -2.73 34.98
N VAL A 239 15.00 -3.28 36.18
CA VAL A 239 16.11 -3.61 37.09
C VAL A 239 16.74 -4.92 36.65
N LYS A 240 15.92 -5.96 36.43
CA LYS A 240 16.35 -7.27 35.92
C LYS A 240 16.62 -7.29 34.42
N LYS A 241 16.28 -6.19 33.73
CA LYS A 241 16.35 -6.06 32.27
C LYS A 241 15.61 -7.19 31.56
N SER A 242 14.41 -7.52 32.04
CA SER A 242 13.59 -8.60 31.48
C SER A 242 12.28 -8.09 30.89
N VAL A 243 11.83 -8.75 29.83
CA VAL A 243 10.57 -8.49 29.14
C VAL A 243 9.78 -9.80 29.05
N VAL A 244 8.46 -9.70 29.20
CA VAL A 244 7.50 -10.73 28.78
C VAL A 244 6.59 -10.13 27.72
N VAL A 245 6.44 -10.83 26.59
CA VAL A 245 5.50 -10.44 25.53
C VAL A 245 4.20 -11.24 25.58
N SER A 246 3.14 -10.69 24.98
CA SER A 246 1.77 -11.23 25.01
C SER A 246 1.68 -12.69 24.56
N ASP A 247 2.38 -13.04 23.48
CA ASP A 247 2.21 -14.29 22.76
C ASP A 247 3.55 -15.03 22.58
N LYS A 248 3.45 -16.36 22.40
CA LYS A 248 4.63 -17.15 22.03
C LYS A 248 5.16 -16.66 20.70
N VAL A 249 6.45 -16.37 20.69
CA VAL A 249 7.12 -15.84 19.52
C VAL A 249 7.28 -16.92 18.47
N MET A 250 6.87 -16.60 17.24
CA MET A 250 6.93 -17.54 16.12
C MET A 250 8.40 -17.93 15.85
N TYR A 251 8.66 -19.23 15.69
CA TYR A 251 10.00 -19.82 15.55
C TYR A 251 10.90 -19.71 16.79
N GLY A 252 10.42 -19.10 17.88
CA GLY A 252 11.14 -18.96 19.14
C GLY A 252 11.92 -17.65 19.27
N ILE A 253 12.72 -17.57 20.32
CA ILE A 253 13.57 -16.42 20.66
C ILE A 253 15.01 -16.92 20.76
N ARG A 254 15.97 -16.13 20.27
CA ARG A 254 17.39 -16.46 20.39
C ARG A 254 18.21 -15.26 20.87
N LYS A 255 19.44 -15.54 21.31
CA LYS A 255 20.42 -14.50 21.65
C LYS A 255 20.77 -13.64 20.42
N GLY A 256 20.80 -12.33 20.63
CA GLY A 256 21.12 -11.33 19.62
C GLY A 256 22.61 -11.09 19.45
N TYR A 257 22.99 -10.82 18.21
CA TYR A 257 24.35 -10.43 17.82
C TYR A 257 24.33 -9.27 16.81
N TYR A 258 23.28 -8.45 16.86
CA TYR A 258 23.15 -7.27 16.00
C TYR A 258 24.30 -6.29 16.26
N ASN A 259 25.00 -5.90 15.21
CA ASN A 259 26.11 -4.98 15.25
C ASN A 259 25.74 -3.69 14.49
N HIS A 260 25.65 -2.58 15.22
CA HIS A 260 25.31 -1.28 14.64
C HIS A 260 26.35 -0.78 13.63
N ALA A 261 27.62 -1.15 13.80
CA ALA A 261 28.69 -0.78 12.87
C ALA A 261 28.68 -1.61 11.59
N ASN A 262 28.06 -2.80 11.60
CA ASN A 262 27.94 -3.67 10.43
C ASN A 262 26.59 -4.41 10.45
N PRO A 263 25.48 -3.72 10.14
CA PRO A 263 24.13 -4.29 10.22
C PRO A 263 23.87 -5.38 9.16
N THR A 264 24.74 -5.50 8.15
CA THR A 264 24.68 -6.51 7.08
C THR A 264 25.43 -7.81 7.39
N ASP A 265 26.02 -7.95 8.58
CA ASP A 265 26.77 -9.15 9.00
C ASP A 265 25.86 -10.39 9.10
N GLY A 266 25.80 -11.15 8.00
CA GLY A 266 24.73 -12.10 7.66
C GLY A 266 24.93 -13.55 8.11
N GLY A 267 25.76 -13.83 9.11
CA GLY A 267 25.94 -15.19 9.62
C GLY A 267 24.63 -15.84 10.08
N TYR A 268 24.47 -17.15 9.92
CA TYR A 268 23.26 -17.89 10.33
C TYR A 268 22.86 -17.60 11.78
N HIS A 269 23.85 -17.60 12.68
CA HIS A 269 23.68 -17.29 14.11
C HIS A 269 23.41 -15.80 14.40
N LYS A 270 23.40 -14.91 13.39
CA LYS A 270 23.17 -13.45 13.51
C LYS A 270 21.88 -12.90 12.89
N GLN A 271 21.18 -13.68 12.05
CA GLN A 271 19.86 -13.36 11.50
C GLN A 271 18.74 -12.83 12.44
N GLY A 272 18.78 -13.00 13.76
CA GLY A 272 17.69 -12.59 14.67
C GLY A 272 18.18 -12.47 16.12
N GLY A 273 17.24 -12.28 17.04
CA GLY A 273 17.51 -12.00 18.45
C GLY A 273 17.65 -10.51 18.75
N HIS A 274 17.01 -9.65 17.94
CA HIS A 274 17.12 -8.21 18.09
C HIS A 274 15.80 -7.50 17.81
N PHE A 275 15.50 -6.48 18.60
CA PHE A 275 14.20 -5.82 18.62
C PHE A 275 14.32 -4.35 19.04
N ARG A 276 13.23 -3.60 18.95
CA ARG A 276 13.10 -2.26 19.52
C ARG A 276 11.78 -2.17 20.27
N PHE A 277 11.73 -1.27 21.23
CA PHE A 277 10.48 -0.85 21.84
C PHE A 277 9.85 0.25 20.99
N ILE A 278 8.53 0.23 20.86
CA ILE A 278 7.74 1.23 20.14
C ILE A 278 6.54 1.63 21.01
N ASN A 279 6.03 2.83 20.75
CA ASN A 279 4.91 3.43 21.49
C ASN A 279 5.27 3.69 22.96
N VAL A 280 6.40 4.35 23.18
CA VAL A 280 6.91 4.76 24.50
C VAL A 280 6.95 6.29 24.54
N LEU A 281 6.18 6.94 25.41
CA LEU A 281 6.07 8.40 25.45
C LEU A 281 7.42 9.05 25.76
N TYR A 282 8.18 8.50 26.70
CA TYR A 282 9.48 9.05 27.08
C TYR A 282 10.52 9.03 25.93
N GLU A 283 10.30 8.19 24.92
CA GLU A 283 11.13 8.07 23.72
C GLU A 283 10.56 8.88 22.55
N LEU A 284 9.61 9.80 22.79
CA LEU A 284 9.24 10.84 21.83
C LEU A 284 10.34 11.91 21.86
N ASP A 285 11.43 11.66 21.15
CA ASP A 285 12.66 12.41 21.35
C ASP A 285 13.38 12.86 20.08
N SER A 286 12.77 12.61 18.92
CA SER A 286 13.29 13.03 17.62
C SER A 286 12.21 13.66 16.72
N PRO A 287 12.60 14.58 15.80
CA PRO A 287 11.67 15.16 14.83
C PRO A 287 10.95 14.10 13.97
N GLY A 288 9.66 14.32 13.73
CA GLY A 288 8.79 13.42 12.98
C GLY A 288 8.18 12.28 13.80
N GLU A 289 8.48 12.22 15.10
CA GLU A 289 7.88 11.23 16.00
C GLU A 289 6.56 11.70 16.59
N PHE A 290 5.72 10.74 16.95
CA PHE A 290 4.47 10.98 17.65
C PHE A 290 4.16 9.87 18.65
N PHE A 291 3.31 10.21 19.63
CA PHE A 291 2.75 9.29 20.61
C PHE A 291 1.24 9.57 20.75
N VAL A 292 0.44 8.51 20.85
CA VAL A 292 -1.01 8.63 21.07
C VAL A 292 -1.32 8.08 22.45
N ASP A 293 -1.66 8.97 23.38
CA ASP A 293 -2.24 8.57 24.65
C ASP A 293 -3.70 8.17 24.40
N ARG A 294 -3.92 6.85 24.31
CA ARG A 294 -5.24 6.29 23.99
C ARG A 294 -6.23 6.40 25.15
N ILE A 295 -5.75 6.54 26.38
CA ILE A 295 -6.58 6.65 27.58
C ILE A 295 -7.14 8.06 27.67
N ASN A 296 -6.25 9.05 27.54
CA ASN A 296 -6.62 10.47 27.62
C ASN A 296 -6.98 11.07 26.25
N GLN A 297 -6.84 10.32 25.16
CA GLN A 297 -7.14 10.72 23.78
C GLN A 297 -6.34 11.96 23.33
N ILE A 298 -5.07 12.02 23.73
CA ILE A 298 -4.15 13.11 23.38
C ILE A 298 -3.13 12.59 22.37
N LEU A 299 -2.96 13.31 21.26
CA LEU A 299 -1.85 13.12 20.34
C LEU A 299 -0.72 14.08 20.75
N TYR A 300 0.47 13.53 20.95
CA TYR A 300 1.73 14.27 21.13
C TYR A 300 2.58 14.11 19.87
N VAL A 301 3.14 15.21 19.36
CA VAL A 301 3.90 15.25 18.11
C VAL A 301 5.15 16.07 18.28
N TRP A 302 6.29 15.56 17.82
CA TRP A 302 7.45 16.37 17.52
C TRP A 302 7.46 16.65 16.00
N PRO A 303 7.14 17.88 15.54
CA PRO A 303 7.06 18.17 14.11
C PRO A 303 8.41 17.99 13.39
N TYR A 304 8.39 17.69 12.09
CA TYR A 304 9.63 17.52 11.32
C TYR A 304 10.51 18.77 11.30
N LYS A 305 9.89 19.95 11.22
CA LYS A 305 10.57 21.21 11.43
C LYS A 305 10.56 21.52 12.92
N ASN A 306 11.73 21.64 13.54
CA ASN A 306 11.86 22.07 14.94
C ASN A 306 11.28 23.47 15.12
N SER A 307 9.98 23.52 15.45
CA SER A 307 9.19 24.74 15.57
C SER A 307 8.15 24.54 16.67
N LYS A 308 7.92 25.59 17.44
CA LYS A 308 6.85 25.64 18.46
C LYS A 308 5.45 25.73 17.83
N TYR A 309 5.37 25.84 16.51
CA TYR A 309 4.14 26.03 15.76
C TYR A 309 4.20 25.26 14.43
N VAL A 310 3.07 24.71 14.03
CA VAL A 310 2.86 23.99 12.75
C VAL A 310 2.01 24.82 11.80
N PHE A 311 2.22 26.14 11.78
CA PHE A 311 1.41 27.07 11.01
C PHE A 311 1.48 26.76 9.51
N GLY A 312 0.33 26.49 8.89
CA GLY A 312 0.23 26.17 7.47
C GLY A 312 0.60 24.73 7.10
N ASP A 313 1.10 23.92 8.05
CA ASP A 313 1.36 22.50 7.81
C ASP A 313 0.04 21.72 7.72
N VAL A 314 -0.01 20.75 6.82
CA VAL A 314 -1.13 19.81 6.72
C VAL A 314 -0.79 18.59 7.56
N ILE A 315 -1.41 18.51 8.74
CA ILE A 315 -1.35 17.33 9.59
C ILE A 315 -2.64 16.54 9.42
N GLN A 316 -2.52 15.28 9.03
CA GLN A 316 -3.66 14.37 8.87
C GLN A 316 -3.42 13.05 9.60
N THR A 317 -4.50 12.39 10.00
CA THR A 317 -4.47 11.06 10.60
C THR A 317 -5.31 10.05 9.83
N SER A 318 -4.97 8.76 9.86
CA SER A 318 -5.73 7.69 9.22
C SER A 318 -6.96 7.23 10.02
N ILE A 319 -8.13 7.22 9.37
CA ILE A 319 -9.41 6.85 9.99
C ILE A 319 -10.05 5.66 9.26
N ILE A 320 -10.28 5.78 7.96
CA ILE A 320 -10.97 4.78 7.15
C ILE A 320 -10.02 3.62 6.81
N ASN A 321 -10.54 2.39 6.86
CA ASN A 321 -9.75 1.20 6.50
C ASN A 321 -9.38 1.19 5.01
N THR A 322 -10.36 1.07 4.11
CA THR A 322 -10.12 1.07 2.66
C THR A 322 -10.75 2.30 2.04
N CYS A 323 -10.00 3.05 1.22
CA CYS A 323 -10.50 4.31 0.67
C CYS A 323 -11.54 4.06 -0.41
N ILE A 324 -11.17 3.28 -1.43
CA ILE A 324 -12.05 2.93 -2.56
C ILE A 324 -12.22 1.43 -2.63
N LYS A 325 -13.47 0.97 -2.73
CA LYS A 325 -13.81 -0.41 -3.05
C LYS A 325 -14.60 -0.47 -4.35
N ILE A 326 -14.09 -1.18 -5.34
CA ILE A 326 -14.86 -1.55 -6.52
C ILE A 326 -15.59 -2.85 -6.20
N SER A 327 -16.92 -2.79 -6.25
CA SER A 327 -17.79 -3.93 -5.97
C SER A 327 -17.51 -5.08 -6.92
N ASP A 328 -17.66 -6.29 -6.40
CA ASP A 328 -17.36 -7.48 -7.18
C ASP A 328 -18.21 -7.58 -8.45
N TYR A 329 -17.64 -8.19 -9.50
CA TYR A 329 -18.25 -8.30 -10.82
C TYR A 329 -18.53 -6.96 -11.51
N SER A 330 -17.96 -5.86 -11.02
CA SER A 330 -17.95 -4.62 -11.77
C SER A 330 -17.00 -4.71 -12.95
N ALA A 331 -17.34 -4.00 -14.03
CA ALA A 331 -16.55 -3.94 -15.22
C ALA A 331 -16.53 -2.54 -15.86
N ASN A 332 -15.61 -2.31 -16.80
CA ASN A 332 -15.53 -1.09 -17.61
C ASN A 332 -15.38 0.19 -16.77
N ILE A 333 -14.45 0.19 -15.82
CA ILE A 333 -14.18 1.32 -14.93
C ILE A 333 -12.81 1.92 -15.22
N LEU A 334 -12.73 3.24 -15.33
CA LEU A 334 -11.49 4.01 -15.38
C LEU A 334 -11.43 4.96 -14.18
N LEU A 335 -10.39 4.84 -13.36
CA LEU A 335 -10.03 5.83 -12.34
C LEU A 335 -8.79 6.58 -12.79
N LYS A 336 -8.85 7.91 -12.87
CA LYS A 336 -7.79 8.72 -13.48
C LYS A 336 -7.41 10.01 -12.76
N GLY A 337 -6.11 10.24 -12.56
CA GLY A 337 -5.57 11.59 -12.34
C GLY A 337 -5.75 12.20 -10.95
N PHE A 338 -6.09 11.43 -9.92
CA PHE A 338 -6.29 11.95 -8.55
C PHE A 338 -5.48 11.18 -7.51
N THR A 339 -5.41 11.75 -6.30
CA THR A 339 -4.72 11.14 -5.15
C THR A 339 -5.68 10.31 -4.30
N VAL A 340 -5.23 9.13 -3.83
CA VAL A 340 -5.91 8.30 -2.81
C VAL A 340 -4.96 8.12 -1.63
N GLU A 341 -5.41 8.46 -0.41
CA GLU A 341 -4.48 8.50 0.73
C GLU A 341 -5.08 8.31 2.13
N ALA A 342 -4.19 8.17 3.12
CA ALA A 342 -4.47 8.21 4.56
C ALA A 342 -5.48 7.15 5.03
N CYS A 343 -5.51 6.00 4.38
CA CYS A 343 -6.32 4.85 4.77
C CYS A 343 -5.52 3.85 5.63
N ARG A 344 -6.16 3.29 6.65
CA ARG A 344 -5.55 2.31 7.57
C ARG A 344 -5.20 0.98 6.90
N LYS A 345 -5.82 0.64 5.78
CA LYS A 345 -5.53 -0.56 4.98
C LYS A 345 -5.18 -0.16 3.56
N HIS A 346 -6.08 -0.44 2.61
CA HIS A 346 -5.80 -0.35 1.19
C HIS A 346 -6.23 1.01 0.63
N GLY A 347 -5.51 1.49 -0.38
CA GLY A 347 -5.99 2.63 -1.17
C GLY A 347 -7.20 2.19 -1.98
N ILE A 348 -7.02 1.14 -2.78
CA ILE A 348 -8.05 0.61 -3.67
C ILE A 348 -8.15 -0.91 -3.51
N GLU A 349 -9.37 -1.42 -3.34
CA GLU A 349 -9.70 -2.85 -3.40
C GLU A 349 -10.67 -3.11 -4.56
N ALA A 350 -10.35 -4.06 -5.44
CA ALA A 350 -11.17 -4.40 -6.61
C ALA A 350 -11.15 -5.91 -6.88
N LYS A 351 -12.18 -6.64 -6.47
CA LYS A 351 -12.20 -8.11 -6.56
C LYS A 351 -13.14 -8.61 -7.64
N ARG A 352 -12.80 -9.71 -8.32
CA ARG A 352 -13.60 -10.30 -9.41
C ARG A 352 -14.07 -9.25 -10.43
N VAL A 353 -13.21 -8.32 -10.82
CA VAL A 353 -13.55 -7.25 -11.78
C VAL A 353 -13.10 -7.57 -13.20
N GLU A 354 -13.68 -6.90 -14.20
CA GLU A 354 -13.28 -7.05 -15.61
C GLU A 354 -13.06 -5.70 -16.29
N ASN A 355 -11.97 -5.53 -17.06
CA ASN A 355 -11.72 -4.29 -17.80
C ASN A 355 -11.71 -3.05 -16.89
N VAL A 356 -10.80 -3.03 -15.92
CA VAL A 356 -10.62 -1.92 -14.97
C VAL A 356 -9.24 -1.28 -15.17
N VAL A 357 -9.23 0.05 -15.30
CA VAL A 357 -8.02 0.82 -15.53
C VAL A 357 -7.81 1.81 -14.37
N PHE A 358 -6.65 1.72 -13.75
CA PHE A 358 -6.11 2.72 -12.83
C PHE A 358 -5.01 3.47 -13.56
N SER A 359 -5.22 4.77 -13.82
CA SER A 359 -4.28 5.56 -14.62
C SER A 359 -3.90 6.86 -13.93
N GLU A 360 -2.63 7.24 -13.93
CA GLU A 360 -2.20 8.57 -13.44
C GLU A 360 -2.67 8.84 -11.99
N LEU A 361 -2.78 7.80 -11.16
CA LEU A 361 -3.15 7.93 -9.77
C LEU A 361 -1.92 8.13 -8.90
N LYS A 362 -2.07 8.94 -7.85
CA LYS A 362 -1.11 8.98 -6.74
C LYS A 362 -1.70 8.26 -5.55
N ILE A 363 -1.08 7.20 -5.08
CA ILE A 363 -1.58 6.38 -3.98
C ILE A 363 -0.53 6.40 -2.88
N GLN A 364 -0.85 7.02 -1.75
CA GLN A 364 0.16 7.29 -0.73
C GLN A 364 -0.35 7.17 0.70
N ASN A 365 0.59 7.02 1.63
CA ASN A 365 0.33 7.16 3.07
C ASN A 365 -0.74 6.17 3.54
N LEU A 366 -0.46 4.88 3.32
CA LEU A 366 -1.39 3.78 3.60
C LEU A 366 -0.80 2.81 4.62
N GLY A 367 -1.70 2.15 5.35
CA GLY A 367 -1.35 1.12 6.32
C GLY A 367 -1.13 -0.27 5.73
N SER A 368 -1.52 -0.50 4.47
CA SER A 368 -1.37 -1.77 3.77
C SER A 368 -0.96 -1.56 2.31
N TYR A 369 -1.45 -2.38 1.38
CA TYR A 369 -1.17 -2.29 -0.06
C TYR A 369 -1.86 -1.09 -0.73
N GLY A 370 -1.20 -0.46 -1.69
CA GLY A 370 -1.78 0.60 -2.52
C GLY A 370 -3.00 0.14 -3.30
N ILE A 371 -2.84 -0.92 -4.10
CA ILE A 371 -3.91 -1.55 -4.88
C ILE A 371 -3.94 -3.03 -4.56
N VAL A 372 -5.13 -3.55 -4.22
CA VAL A 372 -5.41 -4.99 -4.11
C VAL A 372 -6.48 -5.32 -5.14
N ALA A 373 -6.14 -6.15 -6.13
CA ALA A 373 -7.08 -6.45 -7.20
C ALA A 373 -7.06 -7.90 -7.69
N ASP A 374 -8.22 -8.41 -8.09
CA ASP A 374 -8.33 -9.67 -8.83
C ASP A 374 -9.40 -9.63 -9.92
N GLY A 375 -9.20 -10.43 -10.97
CA GLY A 375 -10.17 -10.59 -12.05
C GLY A 375 -9.54 -10.76 -13.42
N LYS A 376 -10.01 -9.98 -14.41
CA LYS A 376 -9.58 -10.07 -15.80
C LYS A 376 -9.36 -8.68 -16.41
N GLN A 377 -8.33 -8.51 -17.23
CA GLN A 377 -8.05 -7.26 -17.96
C GLN A 377 -7.96 -6.02 -17.05
N ILE A 378 -7.14 -6.11 -16.01
CA ILE A 378 -6.85 -4.99 -15.11
C ILE A 378 -5.57 -4.31 -15.59
N LYS A 379 -5.61 -2.99 -15.77
CA LYS A 379 -4.44 -2.18 -16.15
C LYS A 379 -4.12 -1.17 -15.05
N ILE A 380 -2.87 -1.17 -14.59
CA ILE A 380 -2.33 -0.18 -13.64
C ILE A 380 -1.20 0.56 -14.36
N ASP A 381 -1.43 1.83 -14.70
CA ASP A 381 -0.59 2.56 -15.66
C ASP A 381 -0.28 3.99 -15.22
N ARG A 382 0.99 4.41 -15.30
CA ARG A 382 1.42 5.77 -14.92
C ARG A 382 1.04 6.18 -13.48
N CYS A 383 0.93 5.23 -12.55
CA CYS A 383 0.62 5.53 -11.15
C CYS A 383 1.89 5.74 -10.32
N GLU A 384 1.81 6.59 -9.31
CA GLU A 384 2.81 6.72 -8.24
C GLU A 384 2.27 6.08 -6.96
N ILE A 385 2.95 5.07 -6.43
CA ILE A 385 2.59 4.42 -5.16
C ILE A 385 3.73 4.60 -4.17
N LYS A 386 3.46 5.25 -3.02
CA LYS A 386 4.51 5.51 -2.02
C LYS A 386 4.07 5.52 -0.57
N ASN A 387 5.02 5.30 0.34
CA ASN A 387 4.77 5.36 1.79
C ASN A 387 3.67 4.38 2.24
N THR A 388 3.68 3.16 1.70
CA THR A 388 2.72 2.09 1.97
C THR A 388 3.41 0.91 2.65
N ASP A 389 2.66 -0.09 3.10
CA ASP A 389 3.29 -1.38 3.46
C ASP A 389 3.55 -2.20 2.18
N GLY A 390 2.63 -2.25 1.21
CA GLY A 390 2.86 -2.89 -0.09
C GLY A 390 2.46 -2.01 -1.28
N GLY A 391 2.98 -2.30 -2.47
CA GLY A 391 2.61 -1.53 -3.66
C GLY A 391 1.31 -2.05 -4.29
N ILE A 392 1.41 -3.16 -5.02
CA ILE A 392 0.31 -3.79 -5.76
C ILE A 392 0.22 -5.27 -5.38
N ASP A 393 -0.96 -5.73 -5.01
CA ASP A 393 -1.27 -7.16 -4.89
C ASP A 393 -2.32 -7.52 -5.94
N ILE A 394 -1.96 -8.36 -6.90
CA ILE A 394 -2.80 -8.64 -8.07
C ILE A 394 -2.91 -10.13 -8.38
N SER A 395 -4.09 -10.59 -8.77
CA SER A 395 -4.25 -11.96 -9.26
C SER A 395 -5.30 -12.15 -10.35
N GLY A 396 -5.08 -13.13 -11.23
CA GLY A 396 -6.06 -13.44 -12.28
C GLY A 396 -5.63 -14.57 -13.22
N GLY A 397 -6.55 -14.96 -14.11
CA GLY A 397 -6.35 -16.07 -15.04
C GLY A 397 -6.71 -17.43 -14.43
N ILE A 398 -6.75 -18.46 -15.28
CA ILE A 398 -7.16 -19.81 -14.90
C ILE A 398 -5.97 -20.75 -15.09
N ARG A 399 -5.35 -21.12 -13.98
CA ARG A 399 -4.12 -21.93 -13.95
C ARG A 399 -4.29 -23.31 -14.60
N LYS A 400 -5.44 -23.97 -14.38
CA LYS A 400 -5.74 -25.30 -14.94
C LYS A 400 -5.72 -25.34 -16.46
N THR A 401 -6.13 -24.25 -17.11
CA THR A 401 -6.26 -24.14 -18.57
C THR A 401 -5.23 -23.22 -19.19
N LEU A 402 -4.31 -22.67 -18.38
CA LEU A 402 -3.42 -21.57 -18.76
C LEU A 402 -4.14 -20.38 -19.41
N THR A 403 -5.37 -20.09 -19.02
CA THR A 403 -6.08 -18.93 -19.55
C THR A 403 -5.49 -17.66 -18.95
N PRO A 404 -4.93 -16.73 -19.76
CA PRO A 404 -4.27 -15.54 -19.23
C PRO A 404 -5.28 -14.57 -18.62
N SER A 405 -4.82 -13.84 -17.60
CA SER A 405 -5.58 -12.76 -16.95
C SER A 405 -5.75 -11.52 -17.84
N GLY A 406 -4.78 -11.26 -18.72
CA GLY A 406 -4.68 -10.01 -19.48
C GLY A 406 -4.34 -8.80 -18.60
N HIS A 407 -3.73 -9.01 -17.44
CA HIS A 407 -3.32 -7.91 -16.55
C HIS A 407 -2.04 -7.23 -17.05
N VAL A 408 -2.00 -5.91 -16.95
CA VAL A 408 -0.85 -5.09 -17.34
C VAL A 408 -0.50 -4.10 -16.22
N ILE A 409 0.76 -4.13 -15.78
CA ILE A 409 1.31 -3.16 -14.81
C ILE A 409 2.43 -2.41 -15.51
N SER A 410 2.18 -1.15 -15.89
CA SER A 410 3.07 -0.40 -16.78
C SER A 410 3.39 1.02 -16.32
N ASN A 411 4.63 1.48 -16.54
CA ASN A 411 4.98 2.90 -16.35
C ASN A 411 4.74 3.45 -14.93
N ASN A 412 4.74 2.61 -13.90
CA ASN A 412 4.47 3.02 -12.53
C ASN A 412 5.77 3.35 -11.77
N VAL A 413 5.65 4.20 -10.75
CA VAL A 413 6.71 4.45 -9.76
C VAL A 413 6.25 3.91 -8.41
N ILE A 414 6.97 2.94 -7.86
CA ILE A 414 6.67 2.31 -6.57
C ILE A 414 7.84 2.56 -5.62
N SER A 415 7.61 3.24 -4.49
CA SER A 415 8.72 3.66 -3.62
C SER A 415 8.36 3.64 -2.14
N LYS A 416 9.36 3.53 -1.26
CA LYS A 416 9.20 3.60 0.20
C LYS A 416 8.10 2.68 0.73
N PHE A 417 8.07 1.44 0.25
CA PHE A 417 7.15 0.41 0.74
C PHE A 417 7.77 -0.46 1.84
N GLY A 418 6.92 -1.07 2.66
CA GLY A 418 7.30 -1.79 3.88
C GLY A 418 7.68 -0.86 5.03
N ARG A 419 6.86 0.16 5.26
CA ARG A 419 7.12 1.23 6.23
C ARG A 419 7.14 0.76 7.69
N VAL A 420 6.18 -0.10 8.07
CA VAL A 420 6.00 -0.57 9.46
C VAL A 420 6.26 -2.07 9.57
N GLY A 421 5.50 -2.88 8.82
CA GLY A 421 5.76 -4.31 8.65
C GLY A 421 6.74 -4.55 7.50
N TYR A 422 7.74 -5.41 7.71
CA TYR A 422 8.80 -5.61 6.73
C TYR A 422 8.58 -6.81 5.84
N VAL A 423 8.46 -8.01 6.39
CA VAL A 423 8.41 -9.23 5.59
C VAL A 423 7.00 -9.47 5.05
N GLY A 424 6.88 -9.67 3.74
CA GLY A 424 5.60 -9.79 3.01
C GLY A 424 5.06 -8.46 2.46
N SER A 425 5.83 -7.38 2.63
CA SER A 425 5.59 -6.05 2.09
C SER A 425 6.24 -5.92 0.71
N ASP A 426 5.61 -6.51 -0.31
CA ASP A 426 6.15 -6.55 -1.67
C ASP A 426 5.78 -5.29 -2.47
N GLY A 427 6.66 -4.86 -3.37
CA GLY A 427 6.36 -3.80 -4.33
C GLY A 427 5.23 -4.21 -5.30
N VAL A 428 5.37 -5.37 -5.92
CA VAL A 428 4.30 -6.09 -6.61
C VAL A 428 4.30 -7.54 -6.15
N ASN A 429 3.19 -7.98 -5.55
CA ASN A 429 2.91 -9.39 -5.26
C ASN A 429 1.86 -9.87 -6.27
N LEU A 430 2.21 -10.85 -7.11
CA LEU A 430 1.31 -11.35 -8.13
C LEU A 430 1.08 -12.86 -8.10
N ARG A 431 -0.15 -13.26 -8.46
CA ARG A 431 -0.52 -14.67 -8.65
C ARG A 431 -1.32 -14.90 -9.91
N GLY A 432 -1.07 -15.99 -10.64
CA GLY A 432 -2.01 -16.44 -11.69
C GLY A 432 -1.38 -16.79 -13.03
N VAL A 433 -1.93 -16.29 -14.14
CA VAL A 433 -1.46 -16.59 -15.50
C VAL A 433 -1.41 -15.35 -16.38
N GLY A 434 -0.35 -15.18 -17.17
CA GLY A 434 -0.34 -14.19 -18.26
C GLY A 434 -0.39 -12.74 -17.80
N ILE A 435 0.33 -12.42 -16.72
CA ILE A 435 0.46 -11.04 -16.20
C ILE A 435 1.71 -10.40 -16.80
N HIS A 436 1.56 -9.21 -17.36
CA HIS A 436 2.66 -8.45 -17.99
C HIS A 436 3.04 -7.24 -17.13
N ILE A 437 4.31 -7.16 -16.72
CA ILE A 437 4.84 -6.09 -15.88
C ILE A 437 6.01 -5.44 -16.61
N HIS A 438 5.85 -4.18 -17.01
CA HIS A 438 6.89 -3.52 -17.80
C HIS A 438 7.08 -2.02 -17.54
N HIS A 439 8.29 -1.54 -17.75
CA HIS A 439 8.60 -0.09 -17.66
C HIS A 439 8.29 0.53 -16.29
N ASN A 440 8.32 -0.25 -15.21
CA ASN A 440 8.09 0.26 -13.87
C ASN A 440 9.41 0.60 -13.18
N THR A 441 9.38 1.62 -12.32
CA THR A 441 10.50 2.01 -11.46
C THR A 441 10.17 1.71 -10.00
N PHE A 442 11.02 0.94 -9.34
CA PHE A 442 10.96 0.64 -7.91
C PHE A 442 12.15 1.32 -7.24
N ASP A 443 11.94 2.36 -6.44
CA ASP A 443 13.06 3.16 -5.91
C ASP A 443 13.66 2.61 -4.61
N THR A 444 12.81 2.26 -3.63
CA THR A 444 13.24 1.81 -2.30
C THR A 444 12.16 0.92 -1.69
N GLY A 445 12.55 -0.22 -1.11
CA GLY A 445 11.63 -1.14 -0.45
C GLY A 445 12.30 -1.98 0.63
N SER A 446 11.61 -2.19 1.77
CA SER A 446 12.17 -2.96 2.89
C SER A 446 12.37 -4.45 2.59
N TYR A 447 11.63 -4.96 1.61
CA TYR A 447 11.55 -6.38 1.24
C TYR A 447 11.62 -6.55 -0.29
N THR A 448 10.84 -7.47 -0.86
CA THR A 448 10.92 -7.85 -2.28
C THR A 448 10.29 -6.81 -3.20
N GLY A 449 10.92 -6.57 -4.35
CA GLY A 449 10.37 -5.70 -5.40
C GLY A 449 9.21 -6.35 -6.15
N ILE A 450 9.47 -7.45 -6.87
CA ILE A 450 8.44 -8.27 -7.53
C ILE A 450 8.49 -9.68 -6.94
N HIS A 451 7.39 -10.06 -6.29
CA HIS A 451 7.13 -11.39 -5.79
C HIS A 451 6.07 -12.08 -6.64
N TRP A 452 6.34 -13.27 -7.18
CA TRP A 452 5.36 -13.95 -8.03
C TRP A 452 5.18 -15.43 -7.74
N ALA A 453 3.99 -15.92 -8.10
CA ALA A 453 3.68 -17.33 -8.26
C ALA A 453 2.66 -17.53 -9.39
N GLY A 454 2.95 -18.34 -10.40
CA GLY A 454 2.02 -18.52 -11.52
C GLY A 454 2.73 -18.85 -12.82
N ASN A 455 2.04 -18.77 -13.95
CA ASN A 455 2.63 -19.14 -15.24
C ASN A 455 2.53 -18.01 -16.26
N ASP A 456 3.35 -18.12 -17.30
CA ASP A 456 3.25 -17.32 -18.51
C ASP A 456 3.33 -15.81 -18.23
N HIS A 457 4.00 -15.42 -17.14
CA HIS A 457 4.21 -14.02 -16.80
C HIS A 457 5.33 -13.44 -17.67
N THR A 458 5.25 -12.14 -17.96
CA THR A 458 6.31 -11.42 -18.67
C THR A 458 6.75 -10.22 -17.83
N PHE A 459 8.03 -10.17 -17.46
CA PHE A 459 8.64 -9.05 -16.74
C PHE A 459 9.75 -8.44 -17.60
N GLU A 460 9.55 -7.21 -18.08
CA GLU A 460 10.52 -6.56 -18.98
C GLU A 460 10.67 -5.05 -18.77
N TYR A 461 11.88 -4.53 -18.92
CA TYR A 461 12.16 -3.08 -18.80
C TYR A 461 11.81 -2.49 -17.42
N ASN A 462 11.83 -3.29 -16.35
CA ASN A 462 11.63 -2.76 -15.00
C ASN A 462 12.98 -2.38 -14.38
N HIS A 463 12.98 -1.27 -13.65
CA HIS A 463 14.14 -0.76 -12.93
C HIS A 463 13.90 -0.88 -11.44
N LEU A 464 14.72 -1.67 -10.75
CA LEU A 464 14.58 -1.92 -9.31
C LEU A 464 15.85 -1.47 -8.58
N PHE A 465 15.67 -0.46 -7.74
CA PHE A 465 16.69 0.19 -6.93
C PHE A 465 16.45 -0.15 -5.45
N LYS A 466 17.51 -0.37 -4.65
CA LYS A 466 17.44 -0.44 -3.18
C LYS A 466 16.28 -1.30 -2.63
N MET A 467 16.23 -2.54 -3.08
CA MET A 467 15.31 -3.56 -2.53
C MET A 467 15.97 -4.28 -1.36
N CYS A 468 15.16 -4.96 -0.53
CA CYS A 468 15.64 -5.79 0.58
C CYS A 468 16.42 -5.06 1.67
N THR A 469 16.10 -3.79 1.93
CA THR A 469 16.95 -2.97 2.82
C THR A 469 16.90 -3.39 4.30
N THR A 470 15.91 -4.20 4.70
CA THR A 470 15.63 -4.44 6.12
C THR A 470 15.62 -5.92 6.51
N ALA A 471 15.13 -6.81 5.66
CA ALA A 471 14.97 -8.23 5.98
C ALA A 471 15.82 -9.14 5.09
N SER A 472 16.02 -10.38 5.56
CA SER A 472 16.66 -11.46 4.81
C SER A 472 15.63 -12.30 4.05
N ASP A 473 16.09 -13.22 3.19
CA ASP A 473 15.25 -14.12 2.38
C ASP A 473 14.31 -13.36 1.43
N CYS A 474 14.89 -12.41 0.70
CA CYS A 474 14.21 -11.59 -0.29
C CYS A 474 15.16 -11.22 -1.43
N GLY A 475 14.60 -10.78 -2.55
CA GLY A 475 15.38 -10.22 -3.66
C GLY A 475 14.63 -9.09 -4.34
N ALA A 476 15.27 -8.38 -5.27
CA ALA A 476 14.52 -7.45 -6.11
C ALA A 476 13.42 -8.20 -6.87
N PHE A 477 13.76 -9.37 -7.44
CA PHE A 477 12.82 -10.40 -7.87
C PHE A 477 12.91 -11.62 -6.95
N MET A 478 11.77 -12.08 -6.45
CA MET A 478 11.66 -13.30 -5.67
C MET A 478 10.48 -14.13 -6.15
N ALA A 479 10.67 -15.44 -6.23
CA ALA A 479 9.61 -16.33 -6.62
C ALA A 479 9.16 -17.19 -5.44
N GLY A 480 7.85 -17.45 -5.36
CA GLY A 480 7.28 -18.27 -4.30
C GLY A 480 7.75 -19.73 -4.34
N ARG A 481 7.63 -20.42 -3.21
CA ARG A 481 7.91 -21.86 -3.06
C ARG A 481 6.78 -22.67 -3.69
N GLU A 482 7.03 -23.43 -4.75
CA GLU A 482 6.00 -24.32 -5.33
C GLU A 482 6.62 -25.58 -5.97
N TRP A 483 6.21 -26.76 -5.50
CA TRP A 483 6.76 -28.07 -5.90
C TRP A 483 5.74 -28.98 -6.61
N THR A 484 4.43 -28.75 -6.46
CA THR A 484 3.40 -29.79 -6.70
C THR A 484 3.02 -30.02 -8.18
N TRP A 485 3.92 -29.74 -9.10
CA TRP A 485 3.59 -29.46 -10.50
C TRP A 485 4.21 -30.50 -11.43
N ASN A 486 3.43 -31.56 -11.75
CA ASN A 486 3.78 -32.58 -12.73
C ASN A 486 3.93 -31.95 -14.13
N ASP A 487 5.16 -31.64 -14.52
CA ASP A 487 5.80 -32.17 -15.73
C ASP A 487 7.26 -31.70 -15.77
N VAL A 488 8.11 -32.59 -16.25
CA VAL A 488 9.58 -32.53 -16.23
C VAL A 488 10.10 -31.18 -16.77
N HIS A 489 10.79 -30.38 -15.93
CA HIS A 489 11.99 -29.56 -16.22
C HIS A 489 12.33 -28.61 -15.04
N CYS A 490 13.59 -28.15 -15.00
CA CYS A 490 14.31 -27.55 -13.87
C CYS A 490 13.52 -26.52 -13.02
N ASN A 491 13.44 -26.76 -11.71
CA ASN A 491 12.71 -25.94 -10.72
C ASN A 491 13.38 -24.57 -10.49
N ILE A 492 12.90 -23.57 -11.22
CA ILE A 492 12.84 -22.18 -10.73
C ILE A 492 11.49 -22.07 -10.02
N GLY A 493 11.47 -21.98 -8.68
CA GLY A 493 10.24 -21.63 -7.96
C GLY A 493 9.65 -20.37 -8.60
N GLY A 494 8.32 -20.26 -8.73
CA GLY A 494 7.67 -19.17 -9.49
C GLY A 494 6.72 -19.60 -10.60
N GLY A 495 6.77 -20.86 -11.03
CA GLY A 495 5.93 -21.49 -12.07
C GLY A 495 6.56 -21.47 -13.47
N ARG A 496 5.85 -21.99 -14.49
CA ARG A 496 6.45 -22.28 -15.82
C ARG A 496 6.32 -21.14 -16.82
N ASP A 497 7.20 -21.16 -17.82
CA ASP A 497 7.17 -20.30 -19.01
C ASP A 497 7.11 -18.78 -18.70
N THR A 498 7.69 -18.38 -17.56
CA THR A 498 7.83 -16.98 -17.19
C THR A 498 9.06 -16.37 -17.88
N LEU A 499 8.83 -15.29 -18.64
CA LEU A 499 9.88 -14.55 -19.34
C LEU A 499 10.36 -13.37 -18.49
N VAL A 500 11.64 -13.37 -18.14
CA VAL A 500 12.32 -12.24 -17.48
C VAL A 500 13.43 -11.75 -18.39
N ARG A 501 13.29 -10.55 -18.96
CA ARG A 501 14.28 -9.96 -19.90
C ARG A 501 14.43 -8.46 -19.74
N SER A 502 15.60 -7.92 -20.05
CA SER A 502 15.83 -6.46 -20.13
C SER A 502 15.46 -5.69 -18.85
N ASN A 503 15.70 -6.25 -17.66
CA ASN A 503 15.46 -5.57 -16.39
C ASN A 503 16.78 -5.05 -15.81
N ILE A 504 16.73 -3.90 -15.12
CA ILE A 504 17.89 -3.29 -14.46
C ILE A 504 17.73 -3.44 -12.96
N PHE A 505 18.68 -4.12 -12.32
CA PHE A 505 18.79 -4.24 -10.87
C PHE A 505 19.99 -3.43 -10.41
N TYR A 506 19.79 -2.47 -9.51
CA TYR A 506 20.88 -1.63 -9.02
C TYR A 506 20.80 -1.47 -7.50
N ASN A 507 21.92 -1.68 -6.82
CA ASN A 507 22.04 -1.52 -5.37
C ASN A 507 21.04 -2.39 -4.56
N ALA A 508 20.82 -3.63 -4.97
CA ALA A 508 20.11 -4.62 -4.15
C ALA A 508 21.00 -5.03 -2.96
N SER A 509 20.52 -4.85 -1.73
CA SER A 509 21.31 -5.03 -0.50
C SER A 509 21.76 -6.47 -0.24
N LYS A 510 21.09 -7.45 -0.87
CA LYS A 510 21.36 -8.88 -0.65
C LYS A 510 21.46 -9.67 -1.95
N TYR A 511 20.35 -9.86 -2.64
CA TYR A 511 20.29 -10.59 -3.91
C TYR A 511 19.54 -9.76 -4.96
N SER A 512 20.10 -9.64 -6.17
CA SER A 512 19.39 -8.99 -7.28
C SER A 512 18.22 -9.86 -7.78
N MET A 513 18.37 -11.18 -7.71
CA MET A 513 17.34 -12.16 -8.05
C MET A 513 17.52 -13.36 -7.12
N GLN A 514 16.45 -13.82 -6.48
CA GLN A 514 16.48 -14.99 -5.61
C GLN A 514 15.47 -16.04 -6.08
N PHE A 515 15.97 -17.27 -6.24
CA PHE A 515 15.16 -18.45 -6.52
C PHE A 515 15.28 -19.42 -5.34
N ASP A 516 14.16 -19.81 -4.73
CA ASP A 516 14.13 -20.80 -3.65
C ASP A 516 13.83 -22.19 -4.24
N SER A 517 14.88 -22.97 -4.48
CA SER A 517 14.80 -24.32 -5.05
C SER A 517 15.03 -25.41 -4.00
N ARG A 518 14.22 -25.45 -2.93
CA ARG A 518 14.24 -26.57 -1.98
C ARG A 518 13.36 -27.73 -2.46
N GLY A 519 13.88 -28.48 -3.43
CA GLY A 519 13.32 -29.80 -3.80
C GLY A 519 13.72 -30.87 -2.79
N LYS A 520 12.87 -31.89 -2.59
CA LYS A 520 13.22 -33.09 -1.80
C LYS A 520 14.35 -33.85 -2.50
N PHE A 521 15.60 -33.63 -2.11
CA PHE A 521 16.62 -34.67 -1.99
C PHE A 521 17.58 -34.28 -0.88
N GLY A 522 17.75 -35.19 0.09
CA GLY A 522 18.80 -35.08 1.09
C GLY A 522 20.17 -35.03 0.41
N GLY A 523 21.10 -34.28 1.01
CA GLY A 523 22.53 -34.36 0.77
C GLY A 523 22.97 -34.29 -0.70
N GLY A 524 23.15 -33.09 -1.24
CA GLY A 524 23.90 -32.94 -2.49
C GLY A 524 23.60 -31.64 -3.21
N HIS A 525 24.57 -30.74 -3.21
CA HIS A 525 24.57 -29.54 -4.05
C HIS A 525 24.47 -29.92 -5.54
N THR A 526 23.29 -29.81 -6.15
CA THR A 526 23.15 -29.79 -7.61
C THR A 526 23.17 -28.33 -8.10
N ARG A 527 24.39 -27.87 -8.40
CA ARG A 527 24.67 -26.57 -9.04
C ARG A 527 24.50 -26.67 -10.55
N ARG A 528 23.30 -26.52 -11.13
CA ARG A 528 23.12 -26.13 -12.55
C ARG A 528 21.82 -25.36 -12.76
N THR A 529 21.89 -24.04 -12.66
CA THR A 529 20.87 -23.11 -13.16
C THR A 529 21.46 -22.40 -14.37
N LEU A 530 20.81 -22.48 -15.53
CA LEU A 530 21.14 -21.68 -16.70
C LEU A 530 20.26 -20.43 -16.68
N LEU A 531 20.81 -19.31 -16.22
CA LEU A 531 20.21 -17.99 -16.39
C LEU A 531 20.69 -17.43 -17.74
N VAL A 532 19.79 -17.37 -18.72
CA VAL A 532 20.08 -16.68 -19.98
C VAL A 532 19.69 -15.21 -19.81
N LEU A 533 20.65 -14.38 -19.40
CA LEU A 533 20.52 -12.92 -19.50
C LEU A 533 20.74 -12.54 -20.97
N LEU A 534 19.66 -12.41 -21.74
CA LEU A 534 19.73 -11.79 -23.06
C LEU A 534 19.96 -10.29 -22.87
N LYS A 535 21.06 -9.81 -23.44
CA LYS A 535 21.54 -8.44 -23.35
C LYS A 535 20.73 -7.50 -24.23
#